data_AF-A0A7R9V7Q2-F1
#
_entry.id   AF-A0A7R9V7Q2-F1
#
_cell.length_a   1.000
_cell.length_b   1.000
_cell.length_c   1.000
_cell.angle_alpha   90.00
_cell.angle_beta   90.00
_cell.angle_gamma   90.00
#
_symmetry.space_group_name_H-M   'P 1'
#
loop_
_entity.id
_entity.type
_entity.pdbx_description
1 polymer ?
#
loop_
_entity_poly.entity_id
_entity_poly.type
_entity_poly.pdbx_seq_one_letter_code
_entity_poly.pdbx_strand_id
1 'polypeptide(L)'
;PVSAERERERELELIKQQYLGGAKQAKKIQKPSDKFRFNFDWDAGEDTSKDLNPLYANTHEAALMFGRGMRAGIDPREQKRNLLVLEAESRRKAMAAAGIEESKEMRAAAADTKKRLDAVDGYGMKVDKHWTEKALEQMTERDWRIFREDFNIAYKGNPGIMPIRNWEEAKLPKELMKAVEKVGYK
;
A
#
# COMPACT_ATOMS: atom_id res chain seq x y z
N PRO A 1 0.72 9.08 30.09
CA PRO A 1 0.80 8.63 31.51
C PRO A 1 -0.23 7.54 31.85
N VAL A 2 -1.53 7.77 31.63
CA VAL A 2 -2.62 6.87 32.06
C VAL A 2 -2.63 5.50 31.33
N SER A 3 -2.17 5.41 30.07
CA SER A 3 -2.09 4.13 29.34
C SER A 3 -1.00 3.20 29.89
N ALA A 4 0.19 3.76 30.16
CA ALA A 4 1.33 2.99 30.64
C ALA A 4 1.16 2.47 32.08
N GLU A 5 0.32 3.10 32.88
CA GLU A 5 -0.07 2.58 34.20
C GLU A 5 -1.03 1.41 34.06
N ARG A 6 -2.03 1.51 33.18
CA ARG A 6 -2.97 0.41 32.88
C ARG A 6 -2.29 -0.80 32.26
N GLU A 7 -1.31 -0.60 31.38
CA GLU A 7 -0.52 -1.69 30.80
C GLU A 7 0.29 -2.44 31.87
N ARG A 8 0.91 -1.69 32.80
CA ARG A 8 1.64 -2.26 33.94
C ARG A 8 0.74 -3.01 34.92
N GLU A 9 -0.46 -2.49 35.19
CA GLU A 9 -1.45 -3.19 36.02
C GLU A 9 -1.86 -4.53 35.40
N ARG A 10 -2.13 -4.57 34.09
CA ARG A 10 -2.45 -5.80 33.36
C ARG A 10 -1.28 -6.78 33.31
N GLU A 11 -0.05 -6.28 33.17
CA GLU A 11 1.16 -7.11 33.22
C GLU A 11 1.28 -7.80 34.59
N LEU A 12 1.09 -7.05 35.68
CA LEU A 12 1.08 -7.60 37.04
C LEU A 12 -0.06 -8.61 37.25
N GLU A 13 -1.23 -8.39 36.64
CA GLU A 13 -2.33 -9.35 36.67
C GLU A 13 -1.98 -10.66 35.95
N LEU A 14 -1.34 -10.60 34.78
CA LEU A 14 -0.87 -11.78 34.05
C LEU A 14 0.16 -12.58 34.84
N ILE A 15 1.13 -11.89 35.45
CA ILE A 15 2.13 -12.52 36.34
C ILE A 15 1.42 -13.22 37.50
N LYS A 16 0.47 -12.54 38.16
CA LYS A 16 -0.32 -13.16 39.25
C LYS A 16 -1.08 -14.39 38.76
N GLN A 17 -1.73 -14.34 37.59
CA GLN A 17 -2.46 -15.48 37.02
C GLN A 17 -1.53 -16.67 36.70
N GLN A 18 -0.31 -16.41 36.25
CA GLN A 18 0.68 -17.43 35.93
C GLN A 18 1.20 -18.16 37.18
N TYR A 19 1.49 -17.42 38.26
CA TYR A 19 2.13 -18.00 39.46
C TYR A 19 1.14 -18.44 40.55
N LEU A 20 0.04 -17.71 40.76
CA LEU A 20 -0.95 -18.05 41.78
C LEU A 20 -2.07 -18.96 41.24
N GLY A 21 -2.10 -19.19 39.92
CA GLY A 21 -3.17 -19.86 39.23
C GLY A 21 -4.40 -18.96 39.09
N GLY A 22 -4.83 -18.68 37.87
CA GLY A 22 -6.07 -17.96 37.59
C GLY A 22 -7.28 -18.88 37.51
N ALA A 23 -8.47 -18.32 37.75
CA ALA A 23 -9.71 -18.96 37.30
C ALA A 23 -9.67 -19.09 35.77
N LYS A 24 -9.80 -20.32 35.25
CA LYS A 24 -9.83 -20.56 33.80
C LYS A 24 -11.00 -19.77 33.21
N GLN A 25 -10.72 -18.90 32.24
CA GLN A 25 -11.77 -18.20 31.50
C GLN A 25 -12.70 -19.24 30.88
N ALA A 26 -13.94 -19.30 31.37
CA ALA A 26 -14.94 -20.20 30.83
C ALA A 26 -15.25 -19.77 29.39
N LYS A 27 -15.16 -20.71 28.44
CA LYS A 27 -15.57 -20.43 27.06
C LYS A 27 -17.01 -19.92 27.10
N LYS A 28 -17.23 -18.71 26.57
CA LYS A 28 -18.55 -18.08 26.53
C LYS A 28 -19.50 -19.06 25.85
N ILE A 29 -20.49 -19.53 26.58
CA ILE A 29 -21.47 -20.50 26.08
C ILE A 29 -22.19 -19.82 24.92
N GLN A 30 -21.96 -20.32 23.71
CA GLN A 30 -22.61 -19.77 22.53
C GLN A 30 -24.11 -20.07 22.61
N LYS A 31 -24.91 -19.06 22.30
CA LYS A 31 -26.37 -19.22 22.26
C LYS A 31 -26.70 -20.25 21.18
N PRO A 32 -27.69 -21.14 21.39
CA PRO A 32 -28.08 -22.12 20.38
C PRO A 32 -28.42 -21.53 19.00
N SER A 33 -28.91 -20.27 18.97
CA SER A 33 -29.16 -19.50 17.74
C SER A 33 -27.88 -19.09 16.99
N ASP A 34 -26.80 -18.80 17.72
CA ASP A 34 -25.50 -18.45 17.13
C ASP A 34 -24.76 -19.70 16.63
N LYS A 35 -25.10 -20.88 17.17
CA LYS A 35 -24.50 -22.17 16.79
C LYS A 35 -24.77 -22.57 15.33
N PHE A 36 -25.82 -22.04 14.71
CA PHE A 36 -26.15 -22.25 13.30
C PHE A 36 -25.88 -21.03 12.41
N ARG A 37 -25.46 -19.91 13.01
CA ARG A 37 -25.08 -18.72 12.25
C ARG A 37 -23.63 -18.91 11.78
N PHE A 38 -23.47 -19.15 10.48
CA PHE A 38 -22.14 -19.26 9.91
C PHE A 38 -21.49 -17.87 9.82
N ASN A 39 -20.45 -17.64 10.62
CA ASN A 39 -19.65 -16.42 10.56
C ASN A 39 -18.40 -16.70 9.71
N PHE A 40 -18.22 -15.93 8.65
CA PHE A 40 -17.04 -16.00 7.78
C PHE A 40 -15.86 -15.17 8.32
N ASP A 41 -16.12 -14.23 9.22
CA ASP A 41 -15.11 -13.36 9.82
C ASP A 41 -14.50 -13.96 11.09
N TRP A 42 -13.25 -13.59 11.35
CA TRP A 42 -12.55 -13.88 12.60
C TRP A 42 -13.00 -12.92 13.71
N ASP A 43 -13.11 -13.42 14.94
CA ASP A 43 -13.42 -12.54 16.08
C ASP A 43 -12.18 -11.74 16.48
N ALA A 44 -12.36 -10.46 16.84
CA ALA A 44 -11.26 -9.62 17.30
C ALA A 44 -10.67 -10.10 18.65
N GLY A 45 -11.42 -10.92 19.40
CA GLY A 45 -10.94 -11.61 20.59
C GLY A 45 -10.02 -12.80 20.31
N GLU A 46 -9.92 -13.24 19.06
CA GLU A 46 -9.02 -14.31 18.62
C GLU A 46 -7.65 -13.77 18.14
N ASP A 47 -7.48 -12.44 18.12
CA ASP A 47 -6.21 -11.76 17.80
C ASP A 47 -5.20 -11.92 18.94
N THR A 48 -4.05 -12.54 18.63
CA THR A 48 -2.96 -12.81 19.59
C THR A 48 -1.79 -11.82 19.48
N SER A 49 -1.86 -10.83 18.59
CA SER A 49 -0.74 -9.92 18.31
C SER A 49 -0.54 -8.81 19.33
N LYS A 50 -1.54 -8.53 20.18
CA LYS A 50 -1.51 -7.43 21.15
C LYS A 50 -0.78 -7.82 22.43
N ASP A 51 0.51 -7.49 22.49
CA ASP A 51 1.31 -7.62 23.70
C ASP A 51 1.27 -6.32 24.54
N LEU A 52 1.35 -6.47 25.86
CA LEU A 52 1.50 -5.35 26.80
C LEU A 52 2.94 -4.84 26.83
N ASN A 53 3.91 -5.70 26.52
CA ASN A 53 5.31 -5.33 26.57
C ASN A 53 5.70 -4.52 25.31
N PRO A 54 6.22 -3.28 25.46
CA PRO A 54 6.61 -2.43 24.34
C PRO A 54 7.61 -3.08 23.37
N LEU A 55 8.42 -4.03 23.83
CA LEU A 55 9.40 -4.75 22.99
C LEU A 55 8.73 -5.65 21.95
N TYR A 56 7.56 -6.21 22.27
CA TYR A 56 6.78 -7.07 21.38
C TYR A 56 5.68 -6.30 20.65
N ALA A 57 5.20 -5.18 21.23
CA ALA A 57 4.32 -4.25 20.51
C ALA A 57 5.06 -3.54 19.36
N ASN A 58 6.31 -3.14 19.58
CA ASN A 58 7.18 -2.51 18.58
C ASN A 58 8.35 -3.45 18.23
N THR A 59 8.04 -4.63 17.70
CA THR A 59 9.10 -5.53 17.22
C THR A 59 9.96 -4.84 16.17
N HIS A 60 11.27 -4.95 16.33
CA HIS A 60 12.20 -4.43 15.33
C HIS A 60 12.09 -5.28 14.06
N GLU A 61 11.59 -4.69 12.98
CA GLU A 61 11.60 -5.35 11.69
C GLU A 61 13.03 -5.51 11.19
N ALA A 62 13.52 -6.76 11.18
CA ALA A 62 14.84 -7.06 10.67
C ALA A 62 14.92 -6.73 9.17
N ALA A 63 15.99 -6.03 8.77
CA ALA A 63 16.28 -5.81 7.35
C ALA A 63 16.51 -7.15 6.64
N LEU A 64 15.51 -7.59 5.87
CA LEU A 64 15.53 -8.85 5.12
C LEU A 64 16.78 -8.91 4.23
N MET A 65 17.54 -10.01 4.34
CA MET A 65 18.79 -10.23 3.60
C MET A 65 19.72 -9.00 3.62
N PHE A 66 19.92 -8.39 4.80
CA PHE A 66 20.75 -7.20 4.98
C PHE A 66 20.31 -5.99 4.13
N GLY A 67 19.01 -5.84 3.88
CA GLY A 67 18.44 -4.76 3.08
C GLY A 67 18.39 -5.03 1.57
N ARG A 68 18.87 -6.20 1.12
CA ARG A 68 18.72 -6.65 -0.27
C ARG A 68 17.41 -7.40 -0.52
N GLY A 69 16.83 -7.95 0.53
CA GLY A 69 15.61 -8.76 0.48
C GLY A 69 14.36 -7.90 0.57
N MET A 70 13.28 -8.41 -0.01
CA MET A 70 11.95 -7.78 0.04
C MET A 70 10.96 -8.80 0.59
N ARG A 71 9.99 -8.32 1.36
CA ARG A 71 8.88 -9.11 1.86
C ARG A 71 7.96 -9.52 0.71
N ALA A 72 7.59 -10.79 0.66
CA ALA A 72 6.69 -11.28 -0.38
C ALA A 72 5.29 -10.65 -0.24
N GLY A 73 4.62 -10.40 -1.37
CA GLY A 73 3.25 -9.88 -1.43
C GLY A 73 3.10 -8.37 -1.26
N ILE A 74 4.11 -7.67 -0.75
CA ILE A 74 4.12 -6.19 -0.66
C ILE A 74 4.80 -5.62 -1.92
N ASP A 75 4.33 -4.48 -2.43
CA ASP A 75 4.92 -3.84 -3.62
C ASP A 75 6.44 -3.57 -3.41
N PRO A 76 7.31 -4.13 -4.27
CA PRO A 76 8.76 -3.89 -4.20
C PRO A 76 9.16 -2.41 -4.17
N ARG A 77 8.41 -1.52 -4.83
CA ARG A 77 8.72 -0.08 -4.88
C ARG A 77 8.45 0.60 -3.56
N GLU A 78 7.32 0.27 -2.94
CA GLU A 78 6.95 0.80 -1.63
C GLU A 78 7.97 0.35 -0.58
N GLN A 79 8.36 -0.92 -0.63
CA GLN A 79 9.42 -1.45 0.25
C GLN A 79 10.74 -0.74 0.05
N LYS A 80 11.21 -0.57 -1.19
CA LYS A 80 12.45 0.18 -1.49
C LYS A 80 12.40 1.60 -0.97
N ARG A 81 11.27 2.30 -1.17
CA ARG A 81 11.09 3.67 -0.66
C ARG A 81 11.19 3.72 0.86
N ASN A 82 10.52 2.80 1.56
CA ASN A 82 10.56 2.73 3.03
C ASN A 82 11.96 2.36 3.55
N LEU A 83 12.65 1.44 2.87
CA LEU A 83 14.03 1.08 3.18
C LEU A 83 14.98 2.27 3.02
N LEU A 84 14.86 3.06 1.96
CA LEU A 84 15.68 4.27 1.76
C LEU A 84 15.46 5.31 2.86
N VAL A 85 14.22 5.49 3.32
CA VAL A 85 13.90 6.38 4.45
C VAL A 85 14.54 5.86 5.73
N LEU A 86 14.39 4.58 6.03
CA LEU A 86 14.96 3.95 7.21
C LEU A 86 16.51 4.01 7.21
N GLU A 87 17.14 3.78 6.06
CA GLU A 87 18.59 3.88 5.91
C GLU A 87 19.08 5.33 6.14
N ALA A 88 18.38 6.32 5.57
CA ALA A 88 18.69 7.73 5.79
C ALA A 88 18.54 8.15 7.25
N GLU A 89 17.49 7.71 7.93
CA GLU A 89 17.30 7.94 9.37
C GLU A 89 18.37 7.26 10.22
N SER A 90 18.72 6.02 9.89
CA SER A 90 19.77 5.26 10.59
C SER A 90 21.13 5.95 10.42
N ARG A 91 21.45 6.41 9.21
CA ARG A 91 22.65 7.19 8.92
C ARG A 91 22.66 8.51 9.69
N ARG A 92 21.55 9.23 9.73
CA ARG A 92 21.42 10.49 10.49
C ARG A 92 21.61 10.26 11.99
N LYS A 93 21.04 9.19 12.56
CA LYS A 93 21.22 8.80 13.96
C LYS A 93 22.69 8.45 14.26
N ALA A 94 23.34 7.69 13.37
CA ALA A 94 24.76 7.35 13.53
C ALA A 94 25.67 8.60 13.46
N MET A 95 25.39 9.53 12.56
CA MET A 95 26.10 10.82 12.47
C MET A 95 25.91 11.68 13.72
N ALA A 96 24.67 11.77 14.21
CA ALA A 96 24.34 12.50 15.44
C ALA A 96 25.05 11.87 16.65
N ALA A 97 25.09 10.54 16.75
CA ALA A 97 25.81 9.83 17.81
C ALA A 97 27.32 10.03 17.73
N ALA A 98 27.87 10.19 16.52
CA ALA A 98 29.29 10.50 16.29
C ALA A 98 29.64 12.00 16.43
N GLY A 99 28.65 12.88 16.65
CA GLY A 99 28.85 14.33 16.75
C GLY A 99 29.28 15.01 15.45
N ILE A 100 29.09 14.36 14.30
CA ILE A 100 29.46 14.89 12.99
C ILE A 100 28.29 15.72 12.45
N GLU A 101 28.52 17.02 12.24
CA GLU A 101 27.53 17.88 11.56
C GLU A 101 27.37 17.46 10.10
N GLU A 102 26.12 17.45 9.65
CA GLU A 102 25.76 17.05 8.30
C GLU A 102 26.30 18.08 7.28
N SER A 103 27.46 17.80 6.68
CA SER A 103 28.04 18.67 5.64
C SER A 103 27.10 18.75 4.43
N LYS A 104 26.99 19.96 3.84
CA LYS A 104 26.20 20.19 2.61
C LYS A 104 26.59 19.24 1.47
N GLU A 105 27.84 18.83 1.42
CA GLU A 105 28.38 17.92 0.41
C GLU A 105 27.87 16.48 0.58
N MET A 106 27.75 15.99 1.81
CA MET A 106 27.17 14.67 2.09
C MET A 106 25.69 14.61 1.73
N ARG A 107 24.97 15.71 1.96
CA ARG A 107 23.56 15.83 1.58
C ARG A 107 23.40 15.84 0.06
N ALA A 108 24.29 16.51 -0.66
CA ALA A 108 24.31 16.52 -2.13
C ALA A 108 24.64 15.13 -2.70
N ALA A 109 25.63 14.43 -2.15
CA ALA A 109 26.01 13.08 -2.58
C ALA A 109 24.88 12.06 -2.35
N ALA A 110 24.21 12.12 -1.19
CA ALA A 110 23.06 11.26 -0.90
C ALA A 110 21.85 11.54 -1.82
N ALA A 111 21.65 12.80 -2.20
CA ALA A 111 20.61 13.16 -3.16
C ALA A 111 20.91 12.63 -4.57
N ASP A 112 22.18 12.63 -4.99
CA ASP A 112 22.61 12.09 -6.27
C ASP A 112 22.48 10.55 -6.34
N THR A 113 22.89 9.85 -5.28
CA THR A 113 22.72 8.38 -5.20
C THR A 113 21.25 7.98 -5.24
N LYS A 114 20.38 8.72 -4.54
CA LYS A 114 18.93 8.51 -4.58
C LYS A 114 18.37 8.69 -5.99
N LYS A 115 18.71 9.77 -6.68
CA LYS A 115 18.27 10.03 -8.06
C LYS A 115 18.69 8.91 -9.03
N ARG A 116 19.90 8.37 -8.87
CA ARG A 116 20.40 7.25 -9.68
C ARG A 116 19.61 5.97 -9.42
N LEU A 117 19.29 5.66 -8.17
CA LEU A 117 18.48 4.50 -7.81
C LEU A 117 17.05 4.62 -8.36
N ASP A 118 16.42 5.79 -8.21
CA ASP A 118 15.09 6.08 -8.74
C ASP A 118 15.04 5.92 -10.28
N ALA A 119 16.13 6.24 -10.99
CA ALA A 119 16.22 6.05 -12.43
C ALA A 119 16.37 4.58 -12.87
N VAL A 120 17.05 3.74 -12.07
CA VAL A 120 17.26 2.31 -12.35
C VAL A 120 15.98 1.50 -12.12
N ASP A 121 15.15 1.89 -11.17
CA ASP A 121 13.85 1.26 -10.90
C ASP A 121 12.88 1.32 -12.09
N GLY A 122 13.17 2.14 -13.10
CA GLY A 122 12.39 2.21 -14.35
C GLY A 122 12.57 1.04 -15.33
N TYR A 123 13.58 0.18 -15.20
CA TYR A 123 13.87 -0.83 -16.24
C TYR A 123 13.06 -2.14 -16.10
N GLY A 124 12.72 -2.56 -14.89
CA GLY A 124 11.96 -3.80 -14.63
C GLY A 124 10.51 -3.58 -14.16
N MET A 125 10.13 -2.33 -13.94
CA MET A 125 8.91 -1.93 -13.24
C MET A 125 8.31 -0.68 -13.93
N LYS A 126 8.09 -0.72 -15.25
CA LYS A 126 7.23 0.30 -15.87
C LYS A 126 5.79 -0.06 -15.55
N VAL A 127 5.10 0.78 -14.78
CA VAL A 127 3.65 0.70 -14.72
C VAL A 127 3.15 1.13 -16.09
N ASP A 128 2.39 0.29 -16.77
CA ASP A 128 1.68 0.72 -17.97
C ASP A 128 0.82 1.92 -17.59
N LYS A 129 1.03 3.04 -18.29
CA LYS A 129 0.21 4.25 -18.07
C LYS A 129 -1.26 3.93 -18.25
N HIS A 130 -2.12 4.62 -17.51
CA HIS A 130 -3.55 4.55 -17.72
C HIS A 130 -3.90 5.06 -19.13
N TRP A 131 -4.97 4.55 -19.74
CA TRP A 131 -5.34 4.89 -21.12
C TRP A 131 -5.62 6.39 -21.32
N THR A 132 -5.99 7.12 -20.25
CA THR A 132 -6.19 8.57 -20.26
C THR A 132 -4.91 9.36 -20.56
N GLU A 133 -3.75 8.82 -20.20
CA GLU A 133 -2.44 9.45 -20.43
C GLU A 133 -1.75 8.95 -21.71
N LYS A 134 -2.35 7.97 -22.37
CA LYS A 134 -1.80 7.35 -23.57
C LYS A 134 -2.29 8.08 -24.82
N ALA A 135 -1.40 8.25 -25.79
CA ALA A 135 -1.79 8.64 -27.13
C ALA A 135 -2.63 7.55 -27.80
N LEU A 136 -3.52 7.92 -28.73
CA LEU A 136 -4.39 6.96 -29.43
C LEU A 136 -3.58 5.88 -30.16
N GLU A 137 -2.44 6.26 -30.73
CA GLU A 137 -1.52 5.35 -31.44
C GLU A 137 -0.85 4.33 -30.53
N GLN A 138 -0.78 4.60 -29.22
CA GLN A 138 -0.18 3.72 -28.21
C GLN A 138 -1.23 2.85 -27.50
N MET A 139 -2.50 2.96 -27.87
CA MET A 139 -3.57 2.16 -27.27
C MET A 139 -3.46 0.70 -27.71
N THR A 140 -3.20 -0.18 -26.74
CA THR A 140 -3.21 -1.62 -26.95
C THR A 140 -4.62 -2.20 -26.76
N GLU A 141 -4.86 -3.43 -27.22
CA GLU A 141 -6.13 -4.13 -26.98
C GLU A 141 -6.47 -4.26 -25.49
N ARG A 142 -5.44 -4.40 -24.63
CA ARG A 142 -5.58 -4.37 -23.16
C ARG A 142 -6.12 -3.02 -22.69
N ASP A 143 -5.56 -1.92 -23.18
CA ASP A 143 -5.99 -0.57 -22.79
C ASP A 143 -7.45 -0.31 -23.20
N TRP A 144 -7.85 -0.81 -24.36
CA TRP A 144 -9.24 -0.76 -24.81
C TRP A 144 -10.18 -1.62 -23.99
N ARG A 145 -9.71 -2.76 -23.47
CA ARG A 145 -10.47 -3.55 -22.51
C ARG A 145 -10.65 -2.79 -21.19
N ILE A 146 -9.60 -2.17 -20.66
CA ILE A 146 -9.68 -1.34 -19.45
C ILE A 146 -10.64 -0.16 -19.66
N PHE A 147 -10.54 0.53 -20.80
CA PHE A 147 -11.49 1.59 -21.16
C PHE A 147 -12.94 1.11 -21.09
N ARG A 148 -13.24 -0.08 -21.62
CA ARG A 148 -14.59 -0.65 -21.58
C ARG A 148 -15.01 -1.04 -20.16
N GLU A 149 -14.09 -1.55 -19.35
CA GLU A 149 -14.33 -1.85 -17.94
C GLU A 149 -14.67 -0.56 -17.16
N ASP A 150 -13.91 0.52 -17.34
CA ASP A 150 -14.13 1.79 -16.65
C ASP A 150 -15.48 2.45 -16.97
N PHE A 151 -15.91 2.37 -18.23
CA PHE A 151 -17.21 2.89 -18.67
C PHE A 151 -18.35 1.86 -18.62
N ASN A 152 -18.09 0.66 -18.07
CA ASN A 152 -19.07 -0.46 -18.02
C ASN A 152 -19.71 -0.79 -19.39
N ILE A 153 -18.92 -0.72 -20.46
CA ILE A 153 -19.38 -1.01 -21.83
C ILE A 153 -19.18 -2.51 -22.12
N ALA A 154 -20.29 -3.22 -22.32
CA ALA A 154 -20.28 -4.61 -22.77
C ALA A 154 -21.01 -4.73 -24.12
N TYR A 155 -20.39 -5.41 -25.08
CA TYR A 155 -21.04 -5.80 -26.34
C TYR A 155 -20.92 -7.30 -26.54
N LYS A 156 -21.84 -7.86 -27.33
CA LYS A 156 -21.79 -9.25 -27.79
C LYS A 156 -21.49 -9.26 -29.28
N GLY A 157 -20.44 -9.97 -29.70
CA GLY A 157 -20.02 -10.06 -31.10
C GLY A 157 -18.56 -9.63 -31.32
N ASN A 158 -18.12 -9.65 -32.58
CA ASN A 158 -16.77 -9.21 -32.95
C ASN A 158 -16.71 -7.67 -33.04
N PRO A 159 -15.96 -6.98 -32.18
CA PRO A 159 -15.83 -5.53 -32.22
C PRO A 159 -14.91 -5.12 -33.38
N GLY A 160 -15.49 -4.84 -34.55
CA GLY A 160 -14.73 -4.30 -35.68
C GLY A 160 -14.29 -2.83 -35.48
N ILE A 161 -14.84 -2.13 -34.49
CA ILE A 161 -14.62 -0.70 -34.27
C ILE A 161 -14.35 -0.47 -32.78
N MET A 162 -13.27 0.25 -32.49
CA MET A 162 -12.90 0.64 -31.14
C MET A 162 -13.72 1.87 -30.70
N PRO A 163 -14.11 1.97 -29.41
CA PRO A 163 -14.78 3.15 -28.89
C PRO A 163 -13.96 4.43 -29.10
N ILE A 164 -14.63 5.58 -29.18
CA ILE A 164 -13.96 6.89 -29.15
C ILE A 164 -13.69 7.31 -27.70
N ARG A 165 -12.52 7.87 -27.42
CA ARG A 165 -12.15 8.35 -26.07
C ARG A 165 -12.53 9.81 -25.85
N ASN A 166 -12.44 10.63 -26.90
CA ASN A 166 -12.83 12.03 -26.93
C ASN A 166 -13.41 12.39 -28.31
N TRP A 167 -14.04 13.56 -28.41
CA TRP A 167 -14.62 14.05 -29.67
C TRP A 167 -13.58 14.36 -30.75
N GLU A 168 -12.37 14.75 -30.36
CA GLU A 168 -11.27 15.06 -31.29
C GLU A 168 -10.79 13.82 -32.07
N GLU A 169 -10.80 12.65 -31.43
CA GLU A 169 -10.41 11.37 -32.02
C GLU A 169 -11.47 10.78 -32.97
N ALA A 170 -12.71 11.27 -32.91
CA ALA A 170 -13.82 10.73 -33.69
C ALA A 170 -13.75 11.06 -35.20
N LYS A 171 -12.78 11.88 -35.64
CA LYS A 171 -12.60 12.32 -37.05
C LYS A 171 -13.91 12.81 -37.69
N LEU A 172 -14.74 13.51 -36.91
CA LEU A 172 -16.02 14.04 -37.35
C LEU A 172 -15.83 15.30 -38.22
N PRO A 173 -16.75 15.57 -39.17
CA PRO A 173 -16.79 16.83 -39.90
C PRO A 173 -16.83 18.05 -38.95
N LYS A 174 -16.15 19.14 -39.34
CA LYS A 174 -16.03 20.37 -38.53
C LYS A 174 -17.38 20.98 -38.14
N GLU A 175 -18.40 20.80 -38.98
CA GLU A 175 -19.76 21.28 -38.70
C GLU A 175 -20.39 20.55 -37.52
N LEU A 176 -20.20 19.23 -37.43
CA LEU A 176 -20.71 18.42 -36.31
C LEU A 176 -19.94 18.70 -35.03
N MET A 177 -18.62 18.87 -35.10
CA MET A 177 -17.81 19.27 -33.94
C MET A 177 -18.30 20.60 -33.34
N LYS A 178 -18.55 21.61 -34.18
CA LYS A 178 -19.11 22.89 -33.72
C LYS A 178 -20.50 22.75 -33.10
N ALA A 179 -21.33 21.85 -33.64
CA ALA A 179 -22.65 21.59 -33.09
C ALA A 179 -22.56 20.93 -31.69
N VAL A 180 -21.69 19.94 -31.53
CA VAL A 180 -21.43 19.25 -30.25
C VAL A 180 -20.93 20.24 -29.19
N GLU A 181 -19.96 21.09 -29.55
CA GLU A 181 -19.45 22.16 -28.68
C GLU A 181 -20.54 23.17 -28.29
N LYS A 182 -21.41 23.55 -29.24
CA LYS A 182 -22.50 24.50 -29.00
C LYS A 182 -23.55 23.95 -28.03
N VAL A 183 -23.82 22.65 -28.07
CA VAL A 183 -24.76 22.00 -27.15
C VAL A 183 -24.10 21.71 -25.79
N GLY A 184 -22.77 21.70 -25.72
CA GLY A 184 -22.02 21.55 -24.48
C GLY A 184 -21.78 20.11 -24.06
N TYR A 185 -21.88 19.15 -25.00
CA TYR A 185 -21.42 17.78 -24.77
C TYR A 185 -19.89 17.76 -24.83
N LYS A 186 -19.26 17.72 -23.65
CA LYS A 186 -17.80 17.60 -23.49
C LYS A 186 -17.37 16.15 -23.46
#